data_AF-V9GCC8-F1
#
_entry.id   AF-V9GCC8-F1
#
_cell.length_a   1.000
_cell.length_b   1.000
_cell.length_c   1.000
_cell.angle_alpha   90.00
_cell.angle_beta   90.00
_cell.angle_gamma   90.00
#
_symmetry.space_group_name_H-M   'P 1'
#
loop_
_entity.id
_entity.type
_entity.pdbx_description
1 polymer ?
#
loop_
_entity_poly.entity_id
_entity_poly.type
_entity_poly.pdbx_seq_one_letter_code
_entity_poly.pdbx_strand_id
1 'polypeptide(L)'
;MQMKKISASILALCLLTSVFSSVLAAEKPLSVWQNGEQIQFRQTEPIIEKGVMLVPVRPLLQKLGVEIKWDQAAGTVSGAKEGPL
;
A
#
# COMPACT_ATOMS: atom_id res chain seq x y z
N MET A 1 49.63 -9.38 27.99
CA MET A 1 48.29 -9.90 28.38
C MET A 1 47.12 -8.95 28.07
N GLN A 2 47.35 -7.72 27.57
CA GLN A 2 46.29 -6.74 27.27
C GLN A 2 45.69 -6.88 25.85
N MET A 3 46.45 -7.34 24.84
CA MET A 3 45.96 -7.48 23.46
C MET A 3 44.98 -8.66 23.25
N LYS A 4 45.09 -9.73 24.04
CA LYS A 4 44.15 -10.88 23.99
C LYS A 4 42.76 -10.53 24.53
N LYS A 5 42.69 -9.61 25.51
CA LYS A 5 41.43 -9.13 26.11
C LYS A 5 40.65 -8.23 25.14
N ILE A 6 41.37 -7.38 24.39
CA ILE A 6 40.78 -6.50 23.37
C ILE A 6 40.23 -7.32 22.20
N SER A 7 40.97 -8.33 21.74
CA SER A 7 40.49 -9.26 20.70
C SER A 7 39.24 -10.04 21.16
N ALA A 8 39.22 -10.50 22.42
CA ALA A 8 38.04 -11.15 22.99
C ALA A 8 36.83 -10.19 23.12
N SER A 9 37.06 -8.91 23.47
CA SER A 9 35.99 -7.91 23.54
C SER A 9 35.40 -7.56 22.17
N ILE A 10 36.22 -7.45 21.13
CA ILE A 10 35.75 -7.17 19.76
C ILE A 10 34.91 -8.34 19.24
N LEU A 11 35.37 -9.57 19.50
CA LEU A 11 34.64 -10.77 19.09
C LEU A 11 33.30 -10.90 19.83
N ALA A 12 33.28 -10.63 21.14
CA ALA A 12 32.05 -10.62 21.94
C ALA A 12 31.06 -9.53 21.48
N LEU A 13 31.55 -8.36 21.07
CA LEU A 13 30.71 -7.29 20.56
C LEU A 13 30.09 -7.65 19.20
N CYS A 14 30.85 -8.30 18.31
CA CYS A 14 30.32 -8.81 17.04
C CYS A 14 29.29 -9.95 17.23
N LEU A 15 29.46 -10.78 18.26
CA LEU A 15 28.49 -11.85 18.60
C LEU A 15 27.17 -11.26 19.12
N LEU A 16 27.20 -10.12 19.82
CA LEU A 16 26.00 -9.44 20.33
C LEU A 16 25.19 -8.74 19.24
N THR A 17 25.81 -8.26 18.16
CA THR A 17 25.09 -7.60 17.06
C THR A 17 24.38 -8.57 16.11
N SER A 18 24.79 -9.84 16.09
CA SER A 18 24.21 -10.86 15.19
C SER A 18 22.80 -11.32 15.60
N VAL A 19 22.34 -11.00 16.81
CA VAL A 19 21.04 -11.48 17.34
C VAL A 19 19.88 -10.52 17.05
N PHE A 20 20.16 -9.32 16.54
CA PHE A 20 19.15 -8.26 16.31
C PHE A 20 18.78 -8.08 14.84
N SER A 21 18.90 -9.11 14.00
CA SER A 21 18.32 -9.10 12.66
C SER A 21 16.81 -9.38 12.72
N SER A 22 16.04 -8.53 13.40
CA SER A 22 14.60 -8.48 13.15
C SER A 22 14.38 -7.82 11.80
N VAL A 23 14.04 -8.62 10.79
CA VAL A 23 13.56 -8.11 9.52
C VAL A 23 12.21 -7.44 9.80
N LEU A 24 12.19 -6.11 9.80
CA LEU A 24 10.96 -5.34 9.69
C LEU A 24 10.56 -5.38 8.23
N ALA A 25 9.70 -6.34 7.88
CA ALA A 25 9.05 -6.35 6.59
C ALA A 25 8.10 -5.14 6.54
N ALA A 26 8.50 -4.09 5.84
CA ALA A 26 7.62 -2.97 5.55
C ALA A 26 6.45 -3.49 4.70
N GLU A 27 5.22 -3.30 5.18
CA GLU A 27 4.03 -3.63 4.42
C GLU A 27 3.99 -2.76 3.16
N LYS A 28 3.99 -3.40 1.98
CA LYS A 28 3.90 -2.68 0.72
C LYS A 28 2.46 -2.18 0.55
N PRO A 29 2.25 -0.88 0.30
CA PRO A 29 0.90 -0.35 0.10
C PRO A 29 0.27 -0.94 -1.17
N LEU A 30 -1.02 -1.26 -1.08
CA LEU A 30 -1.79 -1.78 -2.22
C LEU A 30 -1.89 -0.70 -3.29
N SER A 31 -1.58 -1.08 -4.53
CA SER A 31 -1.51 -0.15 -5.66
C SER A 31 -2.31 -0.68 -6.84
N VAL A 32 -3.12 0.20 -7.44
CA VAL A 32 -3.91 -0.10 -8.63
C VAL A 32 -3.43 0.79 -9.77
N TRP A 33 -3.23 0.20 -10.94
CA TRP A 33 -2.70 0.88 -12.13
C TRP A 33 -3.69 0.75 -13.28
N GLN A 34 -3.82 1.80 -14.08
CA GLN A 34 -4.60 1.82 -15.31
C GLN A 34 -3.73 2.45 -16.41
N ASN A 35 -3.47 1.72 -17.49
CA ASN A 35 -2.67 2.19 -18.63
C ASN A 35 -1.31 2.80 -18.24
N GLY A 36 -0.66 2.26 -17.20
CA GLY A 36 0.62 2.75 -16.69
C GLY A 36 0.52 3.94 -15.73
N GLU A 37 -0.67 4.48 -15.47
CA GLU A 37 -0.90 5.51 -14.46
C GLU A 37 -1.41 4.87 -13.15
N GLN A 38 -0.81 5.25 -12.01
CA GLN A 38 -1.26 4.80 -10.70
C GLN A 38 -2.52 5.57 -10.29
N ILE A 39 -3.58 4.84 -9.92
CA ILE A 39 -4.79 5.45 -9.38
C ILE A 39 -4.52 5.83 -7.92
N GLN A 40 -4.63 7.12 -7.61
CA GLN A 40 -4.49 7.62 -6.24
C GLN A 40 -5.82 7.55 -5.50
N PHE A 41 -5.81 6.87 -4.35
CA PHE A 41 -6.97 6.75 -3.48
C PHE A 41 -6.80 7.68 -2.27
N ARG A 42 -7.54 8.80 -2.25
CA ARG A 42 -7.40 9.83 -1.19
C ARG A 42 -8.28 9.61 0.04
N GLN A 43 -9.44 8.98 -0.12
CA GLN A 43 -10.44 8.83 0.97
C GLN A 43 -10.39 7.46 1.64
N THR A 44 -10.14 6.41 0.85
CA THR A 44 -10.17 5.03 1.31
C THR A 44 -9.16 4.26 0.50
N GLU A 45 -8.23 3.57 1.14
CA GLU A 45 -7.26 2.74 0.44
C GLU A 45 -7.90 1.42 -0.02
N PRO A 46 -7.38 0.78 -1.07
CA PRO A 46 -7.74 -0.59 -1.39
C PRO A 46 -7.42 -1.50 -0.21
N ILE A 47 -8.24 -2.53 0.01
CA ILE A 47 -8.03 -3.52 1.08
C ILE A 47 -8.17 -4.93 0.53
N ILE A 48 -7.56 -5.92 1.18
CA ILE A 48 -7.81 -7.33 0.86
C ILE A 48 -8.76 -7.90 1.90
N GLU A 49 -9.93 -8.34 1.46
CA GLU A 49 -10.88 -9.08 2.28
C GLU A 49 -11.07 -10.48 1.70
N LYS A 50 -10.80 -11.53 2.50
CA LYS A 50 -10.95 -12.94 2.11
C LYS A 50 -10.23 -13.30 0.79
N GLY A 51 -9.06 -12.72 0.57
CA GLY A 51 -8.25 -12.95 -0.65
C GLY A 51 -8.69 -12.14 -1.87
N VAL A 52 -9.70 -11.27 -1.74
CA VAL A 52 -10.16 -10.38 -2.81
C VAL A 52 -9.75 -8.95 -2.48
N MET A 53 -9.15 -8.26 -3.45
CA MET A 53 -8.85 -6.84 -3.32
C MET A 53 -10.10 -5.99 -3.60
N LEU A 54 -10.60 -5.33 -2.57
CA LEU A 54 -11.66 -4.34 -2.67
C LEU A 54 -11.04 -3.00 -3.04
N VAL A 55 -11.53 -2.41 -4.14
CA VAL A 55 -11.04 -1.15 -4.69
C VAL A 55 -12.16 -0.11 -4.61
N PRO A 56 -11.88 1.12 -4.12
CA PRO A 56 -12.87 2.18 -4.11
C PRO A 56 -13.44 2.47 -5.51
N VAL A 57 -14.75 2.29 -5.66
CA VAL A 57 -15.43 2.34 -6.96
C VAL A 57 -15.40 3.74 -7.61
N ARG A 58 -15.56 4.81 -6.83
CA ARG A 58 -15.65 6.18 -7.34
C ARG A 58 -14.38 6.63 -8.10
N PRO A 59 -13.17 6.60 -7.50
CA PRO A 59 -11.96 7.01 -8.21
C PRO A 59 -11.66 6.10 -9.41
N LEU A 60 -12.00 4.81 -9.32
CA LEU A 60 -11.87 3.87 -10.44
C LEU A 60 -12.76 4.27 -11.62
N LEU A 61 -14.04 4.56 -11.37
CA LEU A 61 -14.99 4.98 -12.42
C LEU A 61 -14.60 6.33 -13.03
N GLN A 62 -14.15 7.29 -12.24
CA GLN A 62 -13.64 8.57 -12.75
C GLN A 62 -12.45 8.39 -13.67
N LYS A 63 -11.52 7.48 -13.31
CA LYS A 63 -10.37 7.10 -14.14
C LYS A 63 -10.77 6.36 -15.43
N LEU A 64 -11.92 5.69 -15.43
CA LEU A 64 -12.52 5.08 -16.63
C LEU A 64 -13.32 6.08 -17.50
N GLY A 65 -13.35 7.37 -17.14
CA GLY A 65 -14.06 8.41 -17.88
C GLY A 65 -15.56 8.47 -17.59
N VAL A 66 -16.00 7.88 -16.47
CA VAL A 66 -17.40 7.99 -16.02
C VAL A 66 -17.59 9.27 -15.22
N GLU A 67 -18.55 10.10 -15.65
CA GLU A 67 -19.01 11.25 -14.89
C GLU A 67 -19.91 10.77 -13.74
N ILE A 68 -19.50 11.02 -12.50
CA ILE A 68 -20.24 10.63 -11.28
C ILE A 68 -21.01 11.82 -10.75
N LYS A 69 -22.33 11.67 -10.54
CA LYS A 69 -23.21 12.65 -9.88
C LYS A 69 -23.75 12.08 -8.59
N TRP A 70 -23.78 12.90 -7.54
CA TRP A 70 -24.41 12.57 -6.27
C TRP A 70 -25.69 13.38 -6.10
N ASP A 71 -26.80 12.68 -5.94
CA ASP A 71 -28.06 13.27 -5.50
C ASP A 71 -28.19 13.07 -3.99
N GLN A 72 -27.98 14.16 -3.24
CA GLN A 72 -28.06 14.14 -1.78
C GLN A 72 -29.49 13.96 -1.27
N ALA A 73 -30.51 14.46 -2.00
CA ALA A 73 -31.90 14.37 -1.57
C ALA A 73 -32.43 12.95 -1.72
N ALA A 74 -32.05 12.27 -2.80
CA ALA A 74 -32.41 10.88 -3.07
C ALA A 74 -31.42 9.84 -2.51
N GLY A 75 -30.27 10.27 -1.97
CA GLY A 75 -29.22 9.37 -1.50
C GLY A 75 -28.65 8.47 -2.62
N THR A 76 -28.64 8.96 -3.86
CA THR A 76 -28.37 8.16 -5.05
C THR A 76 -27.11 8.62 -5.77
N VAL A 77 -26.24 7.67 -6.15
CA VAL A 77 -25.09 7.91 -7.04
C VAL A 77 -25.46 7.50 -8.47
N SER A 78 -25.28 8.40 -9.43
CA SER A 78 -25.47 8.12 -10.86
C SER A 78 -24.16 8.29 -11.61
N GLY A 79 -23.90 7.41 -12.58
CA GLY A 79 -22.72 7.44 -13.44
C GLY A 79 -23.11 7.44 -14.92
N ALA A 80 -22.52 8.32 -15.73
CA ALA A 80 -22.69 8.32 -17.18
C ALA A 80 -21.34 8.36 -17.89
N LYS A 81 -21.20 7.58 -18.96
CA LYS A 81 -20.05 7.62 -19.88
C LYS A 81 -20.62 7.60 -21.29
N GLU A 82 -20.22 8.56 -22.12
CA GLU A 82 -20.55 8.54 -23.54
C GLU A 82 -19.47 7.75 -24.28
N GLY A 83 -19.86 6.64 -24.93
CA GLY A 83 -18.99 5.81 -25.77
C GLY A 83 -18.95 4.33 -25.40
N PRO A 84 -18.34 3.46 -26.25
CA PRO A 84 -18.20 2.04 -25.97
C PRO A 84 -17.26 1.79 -24.77
N LEU A 85 -17.53 0.70 -24.05
CA LEU A 85 -16.78 0.29 -22.86
C LEU A 85 -15.33 -0.05 -23.19
#